data_AF-A0A6J6E959-F1
#
_entry.id   AF-A0A6J6E959-F1
#
_cell.length_a   1.000
_cell.length_b   1.000
_cell.length_c   1.000
_cell.angle_alpha   90.00
_cell.angle_beta   90.00
_cell.angle_gamma   90.00
#
_symmetry.space_group_name_H-M   'P 1'
#
loop_
_entity.id
_entity.type
_entity.pdbx_description
1 polymer ?
#
loop_
_entity_poly.entity_id
_entity_poly.type
_entity_poly.pdbx_seq_one_letter_code
_entity_poly.pdbx_strand_id
1 'polypeptide(L)'
;MPTKIGLICGRASAAMHDVLVNAKVRWPLVQFEVKEVAVQGDSAVKEVAAALIELDANPEVDVIIIARGGGSLEDLLPFSDEGLIRLIAKLQTPVVSAIGHEQDTPLLDFVADLRASTPTDAARKVVPSLTEEKDFISNLIYRLQREVYSIIRDEQAGLFELQRSLLQLHPKTQLLNQKQWLTQQQYSLRNSLQTQLAAAANQVAAASATIRALSPEGTLARGYAIVRSTQNELITKPPAAGSGLSIRVAAGEFPAIAGEQADH
;
A
#
# COMPACT_ATOMS: atom_id res chain seq x y z
N MET A 1 39.01 3.72 -13.63
CA MET A 1 38.54 3.12 -14.89
C MET A 1 39.69 3.22 -15.88
N PRO A 2 40.01 2.17 -16.66
CA PRO A 2 41.11 2.23 -17.60
C PRO A 2 40.84 3.31 -18.65
N THR A 3 41.78 4.23 -18.78
CA THR A 3 41.80 5.31 -19.75
C THR A 3 42.44 4.86 -21.06
N LYS A 4 43.52 4.07 -20.99
CA LYS A 4 44.23 3.53 -22.16
C LYS A 4 44.45 2.04 -22.03
N ILE A 5 44.14 1.31 -23.09
CA ILE A 5 44.30 -0.14 -23.19
C ILE A 5 45.40 -0.45 -24.21
N GLY A 6 46.40 -1.22 -23.81
CA GLY A 6 47.34 -1.85 -24.73
C GLY A 6 46.68 -3.05 -25.40
N LEU A 7 46.73 -3.15 -26.72
CA LEU A 7 46.18 -4.29 -27.46
C LEU A 7 47.28 -4.93 -28.31
N ILE A 8 47.62 -6.17 -27.98
CA ILE A 8 48.54 -6.99 -28.78
C ILE A 8 47.69 -7.97 -29.59
N CYS A 9 47.78 -7.89 -30.91
CA CYS A 9 47.01 -8.75 -31.80
C CYS A 9 47.69 -8.96 -33.16
N GLY A 10 47.22 -9.96 -33.90
CA GLY A 10 47.63 -10.17 -35.28
C GLY A 10 47.29 -8.97 -36.17
N ARG A 11 48.16 -8.67 -37.13
CA ARG A 11 48.00 -7.60 -38.11
C ARG A 11 46.63 -7.67 -38.80
N ALA A 12 45.87 -6.57 -38.75
CA ALA A 12 44.53 -6.46 -39.35
C ALA A 12 43.57 -7.65 -39.01
N SER A 13 43.72 -8.24 -37.81
CA SER A 13 42.94 -9.42 -37.43
C SER A 13 41.48 -9.09 -37.08
N ALA A 14 40.58 -10.06 -37.30
CA ALA A 14 39.19 -9.96 -36.84
C ALA A 14 39.12 -9.72 -35.32
N ALA A 15 40.02 -10.36 -34.55
CA ALA A 15 40.14 -10.16 -33.11
C ALA A 15 40.44 -8.71 -32.72
N MET A 16 41.29 -8.00 -33.48
CA MET A 16 41.54 -6.58 -33.27
C MET A 16 40.25 -5.77 -33.44
N HIS A 17 39.54 -6.00 -34.55
CA HIS A 17 38.30 -5.30 -34.85
C HIS A 17 37.24 -5.55 -33.77
N ASP A 18 37.08 -6.79 -33.34
CA ASP A 18 36.14 -7.19 -32.31
C ASP A 18 36.41 -6.47 -30.98
N VAL A 19 37.67 -6.43 -30.52
CA VAL A 19 38.02 -5.73 -29.27
C VAL A 19 37.74 -4.23 -29.38
N LEU A 20 38.22 -3.60 -30.45
CA LEU A 20 38.11 -2.14 -30.62
C LEU A 20 36.66 -1.68 -30.75
N VAL A 21 35.84 -2.38 -31.54
CA VAL A 21 34.44 -2.01 -31.76
C VAL A 21 33.63 -2.23 -30.50
N ASN A 22 33.72 -3.40 -29.87
CA ASN A 22 32.93 -3.71 -28.68
C ASN A 22 33.32 -2.79 -27.50
N ALA A 23 34.61 -2.49 -27.35
CA ALA A 23 35.07 -1.56 -26.31
C ALA A 23 34.57 -0.13 -26.57
N LYS A 24 34.64 0.38 -27.81
CA LYS A 24 34.18 1.75 -28.13
C LYS A 24 32.67 1.91 -28.03
N VAL A 25 31.89 0.88 -28.38
CA VAL A 25 30.43 0.90 -28.22
C VAL A 25 30.06 0.98 -26.74
N ARG A 26 30.78 0.22 -25.89
CA ARG A 26 30.50 0.13 -24.44
C ARG A 26 31.06 1.32 -23.66
N TRP A 27 32.22 1.84 -24.05
CA TRP A 27 32.89 3.01 -23.45
C TRP A 27 33.62 3.86 -24.51
N PRO A 28 32.96 4.87 -25.11
CA PRO A 28 33.53 5.66 -26.22
C PRO A 28 34.80 6.45 -25.88
N LEU A 29 35.07 6.68 -24.60
CA LEU A 29 36.22 7.46 -24.12
C LEU A 29 37.49 6.64 -24.00
N VAL A 30 37.42 5.32 -24.17
CA VAL A 30 38.61 4.45 -24.08
C VAL A 30 39.59 4.75 -25.21
N GLN A 31 40.86 4.84 -24.87
CA GLN A 31 41.95 4.93 -25.84
C GLN A 31 42.64 3.58 -26.00
N PHE A 32 43.19 3.32 -27.18
CA PHE A 32 43.91 2.08 -27.47
C PHE A 32 45.31 2.38 -28.00
N GLU A 33 46.29 1.66 -27.47
CA GLU A 33 47.62 1.55 -28.04
C GLU A 33 47.80 0.15 -28.63
N VAL A 34 47.70 0.04 -29.95
CA VAL A 34 47.71 -1.26 -30.65
C VAL A 34 49.12 -1.60 -31.10
N LYS A 35 49.60 -2.80 -30.73
CA LYS A 35 50.83 -3.41 -31.22
C LYS A 35 50.48 -4.60 -32.11
N GLU A 36 50.58 -4.40 -33.42
CA GLU A 36 50.38 -5.47 -34.39
C GLU A 36 51.64 -6.35 -34.45
N VAL A 37 51.50 -7.62 -34.06
CA VAL A 37 52.61 -8.58 -33.98
C VAL A 37 52.24 -9.90 -34.65
N ALA A 38 53.24 -10.72 -34.97
CA ALA A 38 53.01 -12.12 -35.28
C ALA A 38 52.42 -12.83 -34.04
N VAL A 39 51.24 -13.43 -34.22
CA VAL A 39 50.53 -14.20 -33.16
C VAL A 39 50.57 -15.71 -33.40
N GLN A 40 51.33 -16.14 -34.40
CA GLN A 40 51.56 -17.54 -34.76
C GLN A 40 52.93 -17.69 -35.44
N GLY A 41 53.48 -18.91 -35.41
CA GLY A 41 54.78 -19.22 -35.99
C GLY A 41 55.99 -18.77 -35.16
N ASP A 42 57.19 -19.00 -35.69
CA ASP A 42 58.45 -18.94 -34.95
C ASP A 42 58.83 -17.54 -34.42
N SER A 43 58.31 -16.46 -35.03
CA SER A 43 58.59 -15.10 -34.58
C SER A 43 57.63 -14.61 -33.49
N ALA A 44 56.52 -15.32 -33.25
CA ALA A 44 55.44 -14.83 -32.39
C ALA A 44 55.89 -14.56 -30.96
N VAL A 45 56.65 -15.47 -30.35
CA VAL A 45 57.16 -15.32 -28.98
C VAL A 45 57.99 -14.03 -28.85
N LYS A 46 58.89 -13.77 -29.80
CA LYS A 46 59.79 -12.62 -29.75
C LYS A 46 59.05 -11.30 -29.94
N GLU A 47 58.13 -11.25 -30.90
CA GLU A 47 57.38 -10.03 -31.20
C GLU A 47 56.38 -9.69 -30.09
N VAL A 48 55.64 -10.69 -29.57
CA VAL A 48 54.73 -10.51 -28.43
C VAL A 48 55.50 -10.07 -27.18
N ALA A 49 56.65 -10.68 -26.89
CA ALA A 49 57.48 -10.28 -25.75
C ALA A 49 57.98 -8.84 -25.87
N ALA A 50 58.42 -8.41 -27.07
CA ALA A 50 58.85 -7.04 -27.30
C ALA A 50 57.70 -6.04 -27.11
N ALA A 51 56.51 -6.35 -27.63
CA ALA A 51 55.33 -5.51 -27.47
C ALA A 51 54.88 -5.42 -26.00
N LEU A 52 54.97 -6.50 -25.22
CA LEU A 52 54.66 -6.49 -23.79
C LEU A 52 55.59 -5.56 -23.02
N ILE A 53 56.90 -5.65 -23.27
CA ILE A 53 57.89 -4.78 -22.61
C ILE A 53 57.64 -3.30 -22.96
N GLU A 54 57.32 -3.01 -24.23
CA GLU A 54 57.04 -1.64 -24.66
C GLU A 54 55.78 -1.07 -24.00
N LEU A 55 54.71 -1.87 -23.91
CA LEU A 55 53.45 -1.44 -23.28
C LEU A 55 53.55 -1.33 -21.75
N ASP A 56 54.26 -2.23 -21.09
CA ASP A 56 54.50 -2.18 -19.63
C ASP A 56 55.38 -0.99 -19.24
N ALA A 57 56.29 -0.56 -20.13
CA ALA A 57 57.08 0.64 -19.92
C ALA A 57 56.28 1.96 -20.05
N ASN A 58 55.08 1.92 -20.64
CA ASN A 58 54.24 3.10 -20.81
C ASN A 58 53.29 3.30 -19.61
N PRO A 59 53.50 4.32 -18.76
CA PRO A 59 52.66 4.54 -17.58
C PRO A 59 51.23 4.99 -17.91
N GLU A 60 50.94 5.37 -19.16
CA GLU A 60 49.57 5.68 -19.59
C GLU A 60 48.72 4.43 -19.84
N VAL A 61 49.35 3.26 -20.02
CA VAL A 61 48.63 2.01 -20.31
C VAL A 61 48.18 1.36 -19.01
N ASP A 62 46.87 1.30 -18.79
CA ASP A 62 46.29 0.79 -17.55
C ASP A 62 46.15 -0.74 -17.54
N VAL A 63 46.08 -1.36 -18.71
CA VAL A 63 45.82 -2.79 -18.90
C VAL A 63 46.24 -3.22 -20.32
N ILE A 64 46.78 -4.43 -20.44
CA ILE A 64 47.21 -5.00 -21.72
C ILE A 64 46.32 -6.20 -22.06
N ILE A 65 45.73 -6.20 -23.26
CA ILE A 65 44.96 -7.32 -23.80
C ILE A 65 45.82 -8.02 -24.85
N ILE A 66 46.01 -9.33 -24.71
CA ILE A 66 46.59 -10.18 -25.74
C ILE A 66 45.45 -10.93 -26.42
N ALA A 67 45.17 -10.57 -27.66
CA ALA A 67 44.04 -11.13 -28.40
C ALA A 67 44.52 -11.90 -29.63
N ARG A 68 43.94 -13.09 -29.81
CA ARG A 68 44.10 -13.88 -31.02
C ARG A 68 42.72 -14.26 -31.56
N GLY A 69 42.58 -14.23 -32.89
CA GLY A 69 41.43 -14.82 -33.55
C GLY A 69 41.53 -16.35 -33.59
N GLY A 70 40.56 -17.00 -34.23
CA GLY A 70 40.60 -18.45 -34.46
C GLY A 70 41.88 -18.93 -35.16
N GLY A 71 42.10 -20.24 -35.15
CA GLY A 71 43.19 -20.92 -35.83
C GLY A 71 43.38 -22.31 -35.26
N SER A 72 44.47 -22.98 -35.62
CA SER A 72 44.74 -24.33 -35.12
C SER A 72 45.28 -24.31 -33.69
N LEU A 73 45.25 -25.48 -33.04
CA LEU A 73 45.91 -25.70 -31.75
C LEU A 73 47.43 -25.44 -31.84
N GLU A 74 48.05 -25.75 -32.98
CA GLU A 74 49.50 -25.56 -33.21
C GLU A 74 49.89 -24.09 -33.13
N ASP A 75 49.01 -23.20 -33.59
CA ASP A 75 49.22 -21.76 -33.51
C ASP A 75 49.18 -21.25 -32.05
N LEU A 76 48.74 -22.05 -31.06
CA LEU A 76 48.71 -21.68 -29.65
C LEU A 76 50.04 -21.98 -28.92
N LEU A 77 50.90 -22.81 -29.52
CA LEU A 77 52.19 -23.21 -28.93
C LEU A 77 53.06 -22.01 -28.50
N PRO A 78 53.16 -20.90 -29.26
CA PRO A 78 53.93 -19.72 -28.82
C PRO A 78 53.46 -19.13 -27.48
N PHE A 79 52.19 -19.27 -27.13
CA PHE A 79 51.63 -18.76 -25.87
C PHE A 79 51.83 -19.73 -24.69
N SER A 80 52.55 -20.84 -24.90
CA SER A 80 53.01 -21.74 -23.83
C SER A 80 54.53 -21.74 -23.66
N ASP A 81 55.23 -20.79 -24.30
CA ASP A 81 56.67 -20.60 -24.13
C ASP A 81 57.02 -20.14 -22.71
N GLU A 82 58.00 -20.79 -22.09
CA GLU A 82 58.42 -20.49 -20.72
C GLU A 82 58.94 -19.05 -20.57
N GLY A 83 59.67 -18.55 -21.56
CA GLY A 83 60.22 -17.20 -21.56
C GLY A 83 59.11 -16.15 -21.55
N LEU A 84 58.10 -16.33 -22.39
CA LEU A 84 56.92 -15.46 -22.43
C LEU A 84 56.12 -15.51 -21.12
N ILE A 85 55.88 -16.70 -20.57
CA ILE A 85 55.14 -16.86 -19.31
C ILE A 85 55.87 -16.15 -18.16
N ARG A 86 57.18 -16.34 -18.04
CA ARG A 86 58.00 -15.68 -17.01
C ARG A 86 58.07 -14.17 -17.19
N LEU A 87 57.96 -13.68 -18.42
CA LEU A 87 57.87 -12.26 -18.70
C LEU A 87 56.54 -11.71 -18.17
N ILE A 88 55.41 -12.31 -18.55
CA ILE A 88 54.08 -11.86 -18.11
C ILE A 88 53.96 -11.84 -16.59
N ALA A 89 54.46 -12.87 -15.91
CA ALA A 89 54.46 -12.95 -14.45
C ALA A 89 55.25 -11.84 -13.73
N LYS A 90 56.08 -11.06 -14.45
CA LYS A 90 56.89 -9.96 -13.90
C LYS A 90 56.37 -8.57 -14.24
N LEU A 91 55.40 -8.46 -15.14
CA LEU A 91 54.86 -7.17 -15.57
C LEU A 91 54.16 -6.46 -14.41
N GLN A 92 54.17 -5.14 -14.45
CA GLN A 92 53.43 -4.30 -13.49
C GLN A 92 52.03 -4.00 -13.99
N THR A 93 51.88 -3.88 -15.31
CA THR A 93 50.59 -3.62 -15.95
C THR A 93 49.77 -4.92 -16.05
N PRO A 94 48.51 -4.93 -15.57
CA PRO A 94 47.65 -6.12 -15.63
C PRO A 94 47.45 -6.64 -17.06
N VAL A 95 47.47 -7.96 -17.22
CA VAL A 95 47.35 -8.64 -18.51
C VAL A 95 46.06 -9.46 -18.61
N VAL A 96 45.35 -9.29 -19.72
CA VAL A 96 44.14 -10.05 -20.06
C VAL A 96 44.42 -10.93 -21.27
N SER A 97 44.21 -12.24 -21.10
CA SER A 97 44.30 -13.20 -22.19
C SER A 97 42.96 -13.31 -22.92
N ALA A 98 42.99 -13.24 -24.25
CA ALA A 98 41.86 -13.43 -25.14
C ALA A 98 42.25 -14.27 -26.37
N ILE A 99 42.94 -15.39 -26.11
CA ILE A 99 43.61 -16.21 -27.13
C ILE A 99 42.89 -17.55 -27.37
N GLY A 100 42.42 -18.21 -26.30
CA GLY A 100 41.83 -19.55 -26.36
C GLY A 100 40.31 -19.58 -26.29
N HIS A 101 39.70 -20.64 -26.80
CA HIS A 101 38.30 -21.02 -26.50
C HIS A 101 38.26 -22.00 -25.32
N GLU A 102 37.07 -22.47 -24.91
CA GLU A 102 36.92 -23.28 -23.68
C GLU A 102 37.72 -24.60 -23.65
N GLN A 103 38.14 -25.14 -24.80
CA GLN A 103 38.86 -26.42 -24.90
C GLN A 103 40.37 -26.27 -25.10
N ASP A 104 40.83 -25.10 -25.57
CA ASP A 104 42.23 -24.87 -25.95
C ASP A 104 42.83 -23.79 -25.04
N THR A 105 43.49 -24.22 -23.95
CA THR A 105 44.01 -23.34 -22.89
C THR A 105 45.55 -23.28 -22.91
N PRO A 106 46.16 -22.26 -23.53
CA PRO A 106 47.60 -22.08 -23.45
C PRO A 106 48.04 -21.75 -22.02
N LEU A 107 49.30 -22.01 -21.67
CA LEU A 107 49.81 -21.72 -20.32
C LEU A 107 49.71 -20.23 -19.95
N LEU A 108 49.74 -19.33 -20.94
CA LEU A 108 49.51 -17.90 -20.76
C LEU A 108 48.17 -17.60 -20.06
N ASP A 109 47.09 -18.36 -20.33
CA ASP A 109 45.78 -18.15 -19.71
C ASP A 109 45.82 -18.29 -18.18
N PHE A 110 46.78 -19.06 -17.64
CA PHE A 110 46.94 -19.29 -16.21
C PHE A 110 47.83 -18.25 -15.53
N VAL A 111 48.60 -17.49 -16.30
CA VAL A 111 49.52 -16.46 -15.78
C VAL A 111 48.99 -15.05 -16.02
N ALA A 112 48.08 -14.86 -16.97
CA ALA A 112 47.33 -13.62 -17.10
C ALA A 112 46.46 -13.36 -15.86
N ASP A 113 46.32 -12.09 -15.47
CA ASP A 113 45.46 -11.68 -14.35
C ASP A 113 43.98 -11.99 -14.62
N LEU A 114 43.59 -11.99 -15.88
CA LEU A 114 42.24 -12.32 -16.30
C LEU A 114 42.22 -13.09 -17.61
N ARG A 115 41.44 -14.17 -17.62
CA ARG A 115 41.10 -14.91 -18.85
C ARG A 115 39.75 -14.46 -19.40
N ALA A 116 39.74 -14.10 -20.68
CA ALA A 116 38.55 -13.89 -21.48
C ALA A 116 38.35 -15.05 -22.45
N SER A 117 37.10 -15.46 -22.66
CA SER A 117 36.78 -16.61 -23.54
C SER A 117 36.85 -16.26 -25.03
N THR A 118 36.81 -14.97 -25.34
CA THR A 118 36.88 -14.42 -26.71
C THR A 118 37.44 -12.98 -26.67
N PRO A 119 37.94 -12.46 -27.80
CA PRO A 119 38.32 -11.04 -27.92
C PRO A 119 37.18 -10.08 -27.52
N THR A 120 35.94 -10.39 -27.88
CA THR A 120 34.75 -9.63 -27.49
C THR A 120 34.49 -9.66 -25.97
N ASP A 121 34.65 -10.82 -25.33
CA ASP A 121 34.54 -10.95 -23.87
C ASP A 121 35.63 -10.14 -23.15
N ALA A 122 36.84 -10.07 -23.72
CA ALA A 122 37.93 -9.26 -23.18
C ALA A 122 37.58 -7.78 -23.17
N ALA A 123 37.09 -7.25 -24.29
CA ALA A 123 36.62 -5.87 -24.35
C ALA A 123 35.55 -5.59 -23.29
N ARG A 124 34.54 -6.47 -23.18
CA ARG A 124 33.45 -6.34 -22.19
C ARG A 124 33.95 -6.35 -20.75
N LYS A 125 34.92 -7.19 -20.41
CA LYS A 125 35.46 -7.34 -19.05
C LYS A 125 36.36 -6.17 -18.65
N VAL A 126 37.08 -5.60 -19.61
CA VAL A 126 38.04 -4.52 -19.35
C VAL A 126 37.37 -3.15 -19.27
N VAL A 127 36.33 -2.88 -20.07
CA VAL A 127 35.67 -1.56 -20.08
C VAL A 127 34.32 -1.56 -19.34
N PRO A 128 34.03 -0.48 -18.58
CA PRO A 128 32.73 -0.30 -17.94
C PRO A 128 31.62 -0.12 -18.96
N SER A 129 30.38 -0.38 -18.55
CA SER A 129 29.20 -0.22 -19.39
C SER A 129 28.61 1.18 -19.24
N LEU A 130 28.71 2.02 -20.27
CA LEU A 130 28.10 3.35 -20.27
C LEU A 130 26.57 3.29 -20.07
N THR A 131 25.91 2.24 -20.56
CA THR A 131 24.47 2.06 -20.36
C THR A 131 24.14 1.74 -18.91
N GLU A 132 24.88 0.85 -18.26
CA GLU A 132 24.67 0.54 -16.83
C GLU A 132 24.90 1.78 -15.95
N GLU A 133 25.92 2.59 -16.24
CA GLU A 133 26.17 3.84 -15.53
C GLU A 133 25.04 4.86 -15.73
N LYS A 134 24.55 5.01 -16.97
CA LYS A 134 23.39 5.89 -17.25
C LYS A 134 22.12 5.41 -16.55
N ASP A 135 21.88 4.10 -16.55
CA ASP A 135 20.73 3.50 -15.88
C ASP A 135 20.84 3.68 -14.36
N PHE A 136 22.04 3.53 -13.80
CA PHE A 136 22.30 3.80 -12.40
C PHE A 136 21.98 5.26 -12.03
N ILE A 137 22.51 6.22 -12.78
CA ILE A 137 22.23 7.65 -12.58
C ILE A 137 20.73 7.94 -12.71
N SER A 138 20.08 7.40 -13.73
CA SER A 138 18.65 7.60 -13.97
C SER A 138 17.79 7.05 -12.81
N ASN A 139 18.17 5.89 -12.27
CA ASN A 139 17.53 5.31 -11.10
C ASN A 139 17.72 6.17 -9.84
N LEU A 140 18.92 6.74 -9.64
CA LEU A 140 19.19 7.67 -8.54
C LEU A 140 18.32 8.93 -8.65
N ILE A 141 18.22 9.52 -9.84
CA ILE A 141 17.39 10.69 -10.10
C ILE A 141 15.91 10.38 -9.82
N TYR A 142 15.41 9.25 -10.30
CA TYR A 142 14.03 8.82 -10.08
C TYR A 142 13.72 8.66 -8.58
N ARG A 143 14.63 8.03 -7.82
CA ARG A 143 14.48 7.87 -6.37
C ARG A 143 14.46 9.22 -5.65
N LEU A 144 15.36 10.13 -6.02
CA LEU A 144 15.44 11.47 -5.43
C LEU A 144 14.15 12.25 -5.70
N GLN A 145 13.66 12.25 -6.94
CA GLN A 145 12.41 12.93 -7.30
C GLN A 145 11.23 12.38 -6.49
N ARG A 146 11.11 11.05 -6.38
CA ARG A 146 10.05 10.41 -5.60
C ARG A 146 10.08 10.84 -4.13
N GLU A 147 11.26 10.91 -3.52
CA GLU A 147 11.41 11.33 -2.13
C GLU A 147 11.00 12.79 -1.94
N VAL A 148 11.44 13.69 -2.83
CA VAL A 148 11.05 15.10 -2.81
C VAL A 148 9.53 15.26 -2.92
N TYR A 149 8.88 14.51 -3.83
CA TYR A 149 7.43 14.53 -3.95
C TYR A 149 6.71 13.96 -2.71
N SER A 150 7.31 12.98 -2.02
CA SER A 150 6.75 12.47 -0.76
C SER A 150 6.79 13.55 0.31
N ILE A 151 7.94 14.19 0.52
CA ILE A 151 8.12 15.25 1.52
C ILE A 151 7.12 16.39 1.28
N ILE A 152 6.97 16.86 0.03
CA ILE A 152 6.02 17.92 -0.31
C ILE A 152 4.58 17.50 0.00
N ARG A 153 4.22 16.25 -0.34
CA ARG A 153 2.87 15.71 -0.09
C ARG A 153 2.58 15.61 1.40
N ASP A 154 3.54 15.11 2.18
CA ASP A 154 3.40 14.93 3.61
C ASP A 154 3.26 16.28 4.32
N GLU A 155 4.02 17.30 3.89
CA GLU A 155 3.87 18.66 4.42
C GLU A 155 2.57 19.33 4.02
N GLN A 156 2.09 19.12 2.78
CA GLN A 156 0.77 19.61 2.38
C GLN A 156 -0.34 18.97 3.20
N ALA A 157 -0.24 17.66 3.51
CA ALA A 157 -1.18 16.98 4.38
C ALA A 157 -1.12 17.52 5.82
N GLY A 158 0.09 17.77 6.36
CA GLY A 158 0.28 18.39 7.66
C GLY A 158 -0.34 19.78 7.76
N LEU A 159 -0.13 20.63 6.76
CA LEU A 159 -0.75 21.95 6.67
C LEU A 159 -2.28 21.88 6.61
N PHE A 160 -2.83 20.93 5.84
CA PHE A 160 -4.28 20.74 5.74
C PHE A 160 -4.90 20.34 7.08
N GLU A 161 -4.28 19.40 7.81
CA GLU A 161 -4.74 18.98 9.14
C GLU A 161 -4.61 20.10 10.18
N LEU A 162 -3.54 20.91 10.12
CA LEU A 162 -3.38 22.06 11.01
C LEU A 162 -4.47 23.12 10.73
N GLN A 163 -4.74 23.42 9.46
CA GLN A 163 -5.80 24.33 9.06
C GLN A 163 -7.18 23.84 9.54
N ARG A 164 -7.47 22.54 9.39
CA ARG A 164 -8.70 21.92 9.87
C ARG A 164 -8.82 22.03 11.40
N SER A 165 -7.75 21.74 12.12
CA SER A 165 -7.71 21.84 13.59
C SER A 165 -7.96 23.28 14.06
N LEU A 166 -7.34 24.26 13.41
CA LEU A 166 -7.55 25.68 13.71
C LEU A 166 -9.00 26.13 13.48
N LEU A 167 -9.64 25.65 12.41
CA LEU A 167 -11.06 25.93 12.13
C LEU A 167 -12.01 25.33 13.18
N GLN A 168 -11.65 24.17 13.75
CA GLN A 168 -12.43 23.54 14.83
C GLN A 168 -12.26 24.24 16.18
N LEU A 169 -11.07 24.78 16.44
CA LEU A 169 -10.78 25.57 17.65
C LEU A 169 -11.34 26.99 17.56
N HIS A 170 -11.81 27.42 16.39
CA HIS A 170 -12.32 28.77 16.20
C HIS A 170 -13.56 29.01 17.09
N PRO A 171 -13.58 30.05 17.95
CA PRO A 171 -14.68 30.28 18.90
C PRO A 171 -16.06 30.33 18.23
N LYS A 172 -16.12 30.87 17.00
CA LYS A 172 -17.34 30.95 16.19
C LYS A 172 -17.94 29.58 15.84
N THR A 173 -17.13 28.58 15.48
CA THR A 173 -17.63 27.23 15.14
C THR A 173 -18.13 26.51 16.39
N GLN A 174 -17.42 26.65 17.52
CA GLN A 174 -17.89 26.14 18.81
C GLN A 174 -19.22 26.79 19.25
N LEU A 175 -19.37 28.10 19.09
CA LEU A 175 -20.57 28.85 19.46
C LEU A 175 -21.78 28.47 18.59
N LEU A 176 -21.56 28.25 17.28
CA LEU A 176 -22.59 27.75 16.37
C LEU A 176 -23.04 26.33 16.74
N ASN A 177 -22.10 25.43 17.02
CA ASN A 177 -22.40 24.06 17.46
C ASN A 177 -23.19 24.05 18.77
N GLN A 178 -22.79 24.86 19.76
CA GLN A 178 -23.52 25.00 21.02
C GLN A 178 -24.94 25.56 20.81
N LYS A 179 -25.10 26.58 19.95
CA LYS A 179 -26.42 27.14 19.61
C LYS A 179 -27.32 26.09 18.97
N GLN A 180 -26.79 25.29 18.05
CA GLN A 180 -27.54 24.23 17.38
C GLN A 180 -27.92 23.10 18.35
N TRP A 181 -27.00 22.70 19.23
CA TRP A 181 -27.27 21.76 20.31
C TRP A 181 -28.38 22.25 21.26
N LEU A 182 -28.31 23.51 21.72
CA LEU A 182 -29.34 24.12 22.55
C LEU A 182 -30.71 24.11 21.86
N THR A 183 -30.74 24.39 20.54
CA THR A 183 -31.97 24.39 19.75
C THR A 183 -32.59 22.99 19.68
N GLN A 184 -31.76 21.95 19.47
CA GLN A 184 -32.21 20.57 19.48
C GLN A 184 -32.73 20.16 20.87
N GLN A 185 -32.01 20.48 21.94
CA GLN A 185 -32.45 20.18 23.31
C GLN A 185 -33.77 20.88 23.65
N GLN A 186 -33.95 22.14 23.24
CA GLN A 186 -35.22 22.85 23.41
C GLN A 186 -36.37 22.18 22.66
N TYR A 187 -36.14 21.71 21.44
CA TYR A 187 -37.15 21.00 20.67
C TYR A 187 -37.53 19.66 21.32
N SER A 188 -36.53 18.88 21.74
CA SER A 188 -36.74 17.61 22.43
C SER A 188 -37.48 17.78 23.77
N LEU A 189 -37.11 18.79 24.57
CA LEU A 189 -37.79 19.13 25.82
C LEU A 189 -39.27 19.46 25.57
N ARG A 190 -39.56 20.35 24.60
CA ARG A 190 -40.93 20.75 24.27
C ARG A 190 -41.77 19.55 23.84
N ASN A 191 -41.24 18.70 22.96
CA ASN A 191 -41.95 17.51 22.51
C ASN A 191 -42.22 16.55 23.68
N SER A 192 -41.22 16.29 24.53
CA SER A 192 -41.39 15.42 25.70
C SER A 192 -42.45 15.94 26.66
N LEU A 193 -42.42 17.25 26.97
CA LEU A 193 -43.43 17.90 27.80
C LEU A 193 -44.83 17.83 27.18
N GLN A 194 -44.94 18.07 25.88
CA GLN A 194 -46.22 17.98 25.17
C GLN A 194 -46.78 16.55 25.21
N THR A 195 -45.94 15.54 25.02
CA THR A 195 -46.35 14.13 25.12
C THR A 195 -46.80 13.78 26.54
N GLN A 196 -46.07 14.22 27.57
CA GLN A 196 -46.44 13.97 28.97
C GLN A 196 -47.75 14.67 29.37
N LEU A 197 -47.93 15.93 28.98
CA LEU A 197 -49.15 16.68 29.24
C LEU A 197 -50.37 16.06 28.55
N ALA A 198 -50.21 15.62 27.30
CA ALA A 198 -51.28 14.93 26.56
C ALA A 198 -51.65 13.60 27.25
N ALA A 199 -50.65 12.83 27.70
CA ALA A 199 -50.89 11.58 28.43
C ALA A 199 -51.63 11.83 29.76
N ALA A 200 -51.20 12.84 30.54
CA ALA A 200 -51.86 13.21 31.79
C ALA A 200 -53.31 13.69 31.56
N ALA A 201 -53.54 14.50 30.53
CA ALA A 201 -54.88 14.96 30.15
C ALA A 201 -55.80 13.78 29.79
N ASN A 202 -55.29 12.81 29.02
CA ASN A 202 -56.03 11.60 28.68
C ASN A 202 -56.35 10.74 29.91
N GLN A 203 -55.42 10.64 30.88
CA GLN A 203 -55.67 9.93 32.14
C GLN A 203 -56.79 10.59 32.96
N VAL A 204 -56.78 11.92 33.08
CA VAL A 204 -57.84 12.67 33.78
C VAL A 204 -59.19 12.50 33.09
N ALA A 205 -59.21 12.56 31.76
CA ALA A 205 -60.43 12.34 30.96
C ALA A 205 -60.98 10.92 31.15
N ALA A 206 -60.10 9.91 31.11
CA ALA A 206 -60.47 8.51 31.33
C ALA A 206 -61.03 8.28 32.74
N ALA A 207 -60.33 8.77 33.78
CA ALA A 207 -60.80 8.65 35.17
C ALA A 207 -62.17 9.32 35.36
N SER A 208 -62.37 10.50 34.77
CA SER A 208 -63.65 11.22 34.80
C SER A 208 -64.77 10.43 34.11
N ALA A 209 -64.48 9.80 32.97
CA ALA A 209 -65.43 8.95 32.26
C ALA A 209 -65.79 7.69 33.07
N THR A 210 -64.81 7.07 33.74
CA THR A 210 -65.05 5.93 34.65
C THR A 210 -65.94 6.30 35.81
N ILE A 211 -65.69 7.44 36.47
CA ILE A 211 -66.53 7.96 37.56
C ILE A 211 -67.97 8.16 37.07
N ARG A 212 -68.17 8.76 35.89
CA ARG A 212 -69.50 8.94 35.30
C ARG A 212 -70.18 7.61 34.98
N ALA A 213 -69.44 6.64 34.43
CA ALA A 213 -69.99 5.32 34.08
C ALA A 213 -70.40 4.50 35.31
N LEU A 214 -69.71 4.65 36.44
CA LEU A 214 -70.01 3.97 37.70
C LEU A 214 -71.03 4.74 38.58
N SER A 215 -71.47 5.93 38.15
CA SER A 215 -72.43 6.73 38.91
C SER A 215 -73.84 6.09 38.88
N PRO A 216 -74.50 5.92 40.04
CA PRO A 216 -75.86 5.36 40.10
C PRO A 216 -76.87 6.15 39.27
N GLU A 217 -76.68 7.47 39.14
CA GLU A 217 -77.52 8.38 38.36
C GLU A 217 -77.52 8.02 36.87
N GLY A 218 -76.36 7.64 36.30
CA GLY A 218 -76.27 7.21 34.90
C GLY A 218 -76.96 5.88 34.63
N THR A 219 -76.94 4.96 35.61
CA THR A 219 -77.64 3.67 35.52
C THR A 219 -79.15 3.84 35.68
N LEU A 220 -79.60 4.71 36.59
CA LEU A 220 -81.01 5.06 36.77
C LEU A 220 -81.58 5.77 35.53
N ALA A 221 -80.82 6.70 34.91
CA ALA A 221 -81.23 7.42 33.70
C ALA A 221 -81.39 6.50 32.47
N ARG A 222 -80.76 5.33 32.45
CA ARG A 222 -80.89 4.32 31.38
C ARG A 222 -82.11 3.40 31.55
N GLY A 223 -82.98 3.68 32.53
CA GLY A 223 -84.24 2.95 32.74
C GLY A 223 -84.16 1.78 33.71
N TYR A 224 -83.04 1.61 34.42
CA TYR A 224 -82.92 0.63 35.50
C TYR A 224 -83.44 1.23 36.82
N ALA A 225 -84.01 0.38 37.67
CA ALA A 225 -84.49 0.76 38.98
C ALA A 225 -83.69 0.03 40.08
N ILE A 226 -83.40 0.71 41.17
CA ILE A 226 -82.76 0.10 42.34
C ILE A 226 -83.87 -0.27 43.32
N VAL A 227 -84.03 -1.57 43.58
CA VAL A 227 -85.05 -2.11 44.50
C VAL A 227 -84.43 -2.32 45.88
N ARG A 228 -85.02 -1.69 46.90
CA ARG A 228 -84.62 -1.81 48.31
C ARG A 228 -85.76 -2.35 49.15
N SER A 229 -85.44 -3.00 50.27
CA SER A 229 -86.40 -3.38 51.32
C SER A 229 -86.91 -2.13 52.06
N THR A 230 -88.03 -2.23 52.76
CA THR A 230 -88.50 -1.18 53.71
C THR A 230 -87.49 -0.87 54.82
N GLN A 231 -86.51 -1.76 55.03
CA GLN A 231 -85.37 -1.57 55.94
C GLN A 231 -84.11 -1.01 55.25
N ASN A 232 -84.23 -0.52 54.01
CA ASN A 232 -83.18 0.10 53.20
C ASN A 232 -82.04 -0.83 52.72
N GLU A 233 -82.21 -2.15 52.80
CA GLU A 233 -81.29 -3.15 52.24
C GLU A 233 -81.51 -3.39 50.75
N LEU A 234 -80.44 -3.61 49.99
CA LEU A 234 -80.52 -3.86 48.54
C LEU A 234 -80.99 -5.30 48.26
N ILE A 235 -82.08 -5.44 47.52
CA ILE A 235 -82.65 -6.75 47.22
C ILE A 235 -82.13 -7.23 45.86
N THR A 236 -81.31 -8.27 45.87
CA THR A 236 -80.72 -8.90 44.66
C THR A 236 -81.31 -10.27 44.33
N LYS A 237 -82.25 -10.77 45.16
CA LYS A 237 -82.96 -12.05 45.01
C LYS A 237 -84.48 -11.80 45.05
N PRO A 238 -85.33 -12.64 44.43
CA PRO A 238 -86.77 -12.45 44.46
C PRO A 238 -87.28 -12.45 45.93
N PRO A 239 -87.91 -11.36 46.38
CA PRO A 239 -88.39 -11.26 47.76
C PRO A 239 -89.69 -12.06 47.95
N ALA A 240 -89.97 -12.50 49.18
CA ALA A 240 -91.16 -13.29 49.50
C ALA A 240 -92.46 -12.51 49.21
N ALA A 241 -93.50 -13.22 48.76
CA ALA A 241 -94.80 -12.63 48.44
C ALA A 241 -95.36 -11.83 49.62
N GLY A 242 -95.85 -10.62 49.34
CA GLY A 242 -96.40 -9.68 50.33
C GLY A 242 -95.39 -8.73 50.99
N SER A 243 -94.09 -8.81 50.66
CA SER A 243 -93.07 -7.90 51.22
C SER A 243 -93.10 -6.51 50.58
N GLY A 244 -92.97 -5.47 51.40
CA GLY A 244 -92.89 -4.07 50.95
C GLY A 244 -91.52 -3.73 50.38
N LEU A 245 -91.50 -3.06 49.24
CA LEU A 245 -90.32 -2.70 48.46
C LEU A 245 -90.31 -1.18 48.24
N SER A 246 -89.14 -0.55 48.29
CA SER A 246 -88.92 0.82 47.84
C SER A 246 -88.11 0.79 46.56
N ILE A 247 -88.68 1.29 45.47
CA ILE A 247 -88.05 1.28 44.14
C ILE A 247 -87.60 2.71 43.82
N ARG A 248 -86.30 2.89 43.59
CA ARG A 248 -85.71 4.15 43.14
C ARG A 248 -85.48 4.11 41.63
N VAL A 249 -86.07 5.08 40.93
CA VAL A 249 -85.89 5.34 39.50
C VAL A 249 -85.28 6.73 39.30
N ALA A 250 -84.89 7.08 38.06
CA ALA A 250 -84.28 8.37 37.76
C ALA A 250 -85.08 9.60 38.24
N ALA A 251 -86.41 9.51 38.26
CA ALA A 251 -87.31 10.62 38.59
C ALA A 251 -87.84 10.60 40.04
N GLY A 252 -87.41 9.66 40.90
CA GLY A 252 -87.85 9.61 42.30
C GLY A 252 -87.91 8.20 42.89
N GLU A 253 -88.40 8.10 44.13
CA GLU A 253 -88.65 6.85 44.85
C GLU A 253 -90.14 6.63 45.05
N PHE A 254 -90.61 5.39 44.88
CA PHE A 254 -92.00 5.02 45.16
C PHE A 254 -92.10 3.62 45.79
N PRO A 255 -93.11 3.37 46.64
CA PRO A 255 -93.32 2.07 47.27
C PRO A 255 -93.99 1.08 46.31
N ALA A 256 -93.63 -0.20 46.41
CA ALA A 256 -94.22 -1.33 45.71
C ALA A 256 -94.37 -2.53 46.66
N ILE A 257 -95.23 -3.49 46.34
CA ILE A 257 -95.40 -4.72 47.14
C ILE A 257 -95.13 -5.93 46.24
N ALA A 258 -94.38 -6.91 46.73
CA ALA A 258 -94.10 -8.14 45.98
C ALA A 258 -95.36 -9.00 45.84
N GLY A 259 -95.77 -9.33 44.61
CA GLY A 259 -96.89 -10.26 44.34
C GLY A 259 -96.50 -11.73 44.53
N GLU A 260 -97.50 -12.62 44.60
CA GLU A 260 -97.28 -14.08 44.64
C GLU A 260 -96.62 -14.58 43.35
N GLN A 261 -95.58 -15.41 43.48
CA GLN A 261 -94.88 -16.04 42.36
C GLN A 261 -95.82 -16.98 41.61
N ALA A 262 -96.02 -16.74 40.31
CA ALA A 262 -96.56 -17.75 39.41
C ALA A 262 -95.43 -18.73 39.02
N ASP A 263 -95.61 -20.01 39.31
CA ASP A 263 -94.75 -21.10 38.82
C ASP A 263 -94.80 -21.15 37.28
N HIS A 264 -93.65 -20.93 36.64
CA HIS A 264 -93.34 -21.36 35.27
C HIS A 264 -91.85 -21.69 35.14
#